data_AF-A0A7Y3KM56-F1
#
_entry.id   AF-A0A7Y3KM56-F1
#
_cell.length_a   1.000
_cell.length_b   1.000
_cell.length_c   1.000
_cell.angle_alpha   90.00
_cell.angle_beta   90.00
_cell.angle_gamma   90.00
#
_symmetry.space_group_name_H-M   'P 1'
#
loop_
_entity.id
_entity.type
_entity.pdbx_description
1 polymer ?
#
loop_
_entity_poly.entity_id
_entity_poly.type
_entity_poly.pdbx_seq_one_letter_code
_entity_poly.pdbx_strand_id
1 'polypeptide(L)'
;FIVHITCLRAQDIYCDSAVAKHVFNPSRLTMVEPCVTVKGVVKFLLPGRDGDMHIALKPDSGYSRLINASNIAVWDSCLVCEIVCQHAPDSTAGVGDICKGYVNHVQVPRAGSHIAVTGTLAEDDGEGILGKYGWMEIHPVTAIASLKPVQRQPGR
;
A
#
# COMPACT_ATOMS: atom_id res chain seq x y z
N PHE A 1 30.51 31.17 16.80
CA PHE A 1 29.66 29.98 16.92
C PHE A 1 29.08 29.69 15.55
N ILE A 2 29.66 28.72 14.84
CA ILE A 2 29.19 28.31 13.51
C ILE A 2 28.05 27.33 13.75
N VAL A 3 26.82 27.74 13.46
CA VAL A 3 25.68 26.83 13.42
C VAL A 3 25.79 26.04 12.13
N HIS A 4 26.22 24.78 12.23
CA HIS A 4 25.99 23.81 11.17
C HIS A 4 24.48 23.59 11.08
N ILE A 5 23.80 24.38 10.24
CA ILE A 5 22.48 24.02 9.75
C ILE A 5 22.73 22.88 8.76
N THR A 6 22.78 21.66 9.28
CA THR A 6 22.58 20.48 8.45
C THR A 6 21.22 20.63 7.81
N CYS A 7 21.22 20.82 6.49
CA CYS A 7 20.06 20.64 5.64
C CYS A 7 19.58 19.20 5.88
N LEU A 8 18.62 19.01 6.79
CA LEU A 8 17.82 17.80 6.81
C LEU A 8 17.14 17.80 5.45
N ARG A 9 17.61 16.96 4.53
CA ARG A 9 16.75 16.53 3.43
C ARG A 9 15.49 16.03 4.12
N ALA A 10 14.33 16.60 3.77
CA ALA A 10 13.06 15.99 4.10
C ALA A 10 13.06 14.63 3.40
N GLN A 11 13.63 13.62 4.05
CA GLN A 11 13.37 12.24 3.72
C GLN A 11 11.90 12.07 4.08
N ASP A 12 11.12 11.78 3.06
CA ASP A 12 9.71 11.50 3.19
C ASP A 12 9.49 10.52 4.34
N ILE A 13 8.88 11.02 5.43
CA ILE A 13 8.68 10.21 6.64
C ILE A 13 7.56 9.23 6.31
N TYR A 14 7.92 8.01 5.90
CA TYR A 14 6.95 6.92 5.75
C TYR A 14 6.07 6.78 6.99
N CYS A 15 4.82 6.36 6.79
CA CYS A 15 3.82 6.15 7.84
C CYS A 15 4.37 5.26 8.96
N ASP A 16 5.21 4.28 8.60
CA ASP A 16 6.08 3.55 9.50
C ASP A 16 7.43 3.27 8.82
N SER A 17 8.49 3.93 9.28
CA SER A 17 9.84 3.78 8.72
C SER A 17 10.49 2.42 9.02
N ALA A 18 10.00 1.66 10.00
CA ALA A 18 10.48 0.30 10.25
C ALA A 18 9.91 -0.66 9.19
N VAL A 19 8.62 -0.53 8.87
CA VAL A 19 7.98 -1.32 7.80
C VAL A 19 8.55 -0.95 6.43
N ALA A 20 8.82 0.35 6.18
CA ALA A 20 9.36 0.82 4.89
C ALA A 20 10.71 0.21 4.49
N LYS A 21 11.50 -0.32 5.43
CA LYS A 21 12.77 -1.02 5.13
C LYS A 21 12.57 -2.33 4.39
N HIS A 22 11.34 -2.84 4.37
CA HIS A 22 10.97 -4.11 3.74
C HIS A 22 10.34 -3.93 2.36
N VAL A 23 10.20 -2.70 1.88
CA VAL A 23 9.72 -2.38 0.52
C VAL A 23 10.82 -2.73 -0.49
N PHE A 24 10.52 -3.65 -1.40
CA PHE A 24 11.43 -3.96 -2.50
C PHE A 24 11.54 -2.78 -3.46
N ASN A 25 12.73 -2.49 -4.02
CA ASN A 25 12.96 -1.39 -4.97
C ASN A 25 12.24 -0.05 -4.65
N PRO A 26 12.44 0.53 -3.46
CA PRO A 26 11.66 1.70 -3.00
C PRO A 26 11.90 2.96 -3.86
N SER A 27 13.00 3.01 -4.61
CA SER A 27 13.28 4.13 -5.52
C SER A 27 12.30 4.26 -6.69
N ARG A 28 11.47 3.25 -6.94
CA ARG A 28 10.39 3.31 -7.94
C ARG A 28 9.15 4.06 -7.43
N LEU A 29 9.01 4.20 -6.11
CA LEU A 29 7.85 4.81 -5.49
C LEU A 29 8.07 6.32 -5.36
N THR A 30 7.13 7.09 -5.87
CA THR A 30 7.07 8.53 -5.61
C THR A 30 6.04 8.77 -4.52
N MET A 31 6.50 9.15 -3.32
CA MET A 31 5.60 9.39 -2.20
C MET A 31 4.73 10.62 -2.46
N VAL A 32 3.43 10.47 -2.22
CA VAL A 32 2.43 11.55 -2.36
C VAL A 32 1.97 12.05 -0.98
N GLU A 33 1.61 11.13 -0.10
CA GLU A 33 1.29 11.47 1.30
C GLU A 33 1.94 10.45 2.24
N PRO A 34 2.63 10.93 3.29
CA PRO A 34 3.41 10.06 4.18
C PRO A 34 2.57 9.01 4.88
N CYS A 35 1.34 9.35 5.31
CA CYS A 35 0.48 8.46 6.06
C CYS A 35 -0.98 8.87 5.89
N VAL A 36 -1.78 8.01 5.26
CA VAL A 36 -3.21 8.22 5.00
C VAL A 36 -4.02 7.03 5.48
N THR A 37 -5.32 7.23 5.71
CA THR A 37 -6.26 6.13 5.96
C THR A 37 -7.40 6.16 4.94
N VAL A 38 -7.51 5.09 4.16
CA VAL A 38 -8.49 4.92 3.08
C VAL A 38 -9.48 3.84 3.45
N LYS A 39 -10.78 4.08 3.21
CA LYS A 39 -11.83 3.08 3.42
C LYS A 39 -12.31 2.54 2.08
N GLY A 40 -12.63 1.26 2.04
CA GLY A 40 -13.12 0.62 0.83
C GLY A 40 -13.42 -0.85 1.00
N VAL A 41 -13.93 -1.46 -0.06
CA VAL A 41 -14.28 -2.88 -0.10
C VAL A 41 -13.18 -3.65 -0.82
N VAL A 42 -12.68 -4.72 -0.20
CA VAL A 42 -11.69 -5.60 -0.82
C VAL A 42 -12.33 -6.34 -1.98
N LYS A 43 -11.84 -6.11 -3.20
CA LYS A 43 -12.35 -6.77 -4.40
C LYS A 43 -11.72 -8.14 -4.60
N PHE A 44 -10.39 -8.19 -4.57
CA PHE A 44 -9.61 -9.41 -4.65
C PHE A 44 -8.23 -9.19 -4.01
N LEU A 45 -7.50 -10.29 -3.81
CA LEU A 45 -6.13 -10.29 -3.29
C LEU A 45 -5.24 -11.06 -4.26
N LEU A 46 -4.00 -10.63 -4.41
CA LEU A 46 -2.99 -11.28 -5.26
C LEU A 46 -1.66 -11.36 -4.50
N PRO A 47 -1.06 -12.56 -4.34
CA PRO A 47 0.30 -12.67 -3.82
C PRO A 47 1.31 -12.15 -4.86
N GLY A 48 2.14 -11.20 -4.45
CA GLY A 48 3.21 -10.58 -5.24
C GLY A 48 4.47 -11.44 -5.24
N ARG A 49 5.25 -11.42 -6.32
CA ARG A 49 6.47 -12.25 -6.41
C ARG A 49 7.57 -11.80 -5.44
N ASP A 50 7.52 -10.56 -4.99
CA ASP A 50 8.42 -9.97 -4.01
C ASP A 50 8.11 -10.33 -2.55
N GLY A 51 7.01 -11.07 -2.31
CA GLY A 51 6.57 -11.48 -0.97
C GLY A 51 5.43 -10.63 -0.42
N ASP A 52 5.01 -9.60 -1.16
CA ASP A 52 3.96 -8.69 -0.73
C ASP A 52 2.57 -9.27 -1.01
N MET A 53 1.59 -8.92 -0.17
CA MET A 53 0.18 -9.22 -0.46
C MET A 53 -0.49 -7.98 -1.04
N HIS A 54 -0.86 -8.05 -2.32
CA HIS A 54 -1.56 -6.98 -3.01
C HIS A 54 -3.07 -7.11 -2.75
N ILE A 55 -3.68 -6.00 -2.36
CA ILE A 55 -5.10 -5.89 -2.10
C ILE A 55 -5.68 -4.90 -3.11
N ALA A 56 -6.61 -5.36 -3.95
CA ALA A 56 -7.40 -4.47 -4.78
C ALA A 56 -8.55 -3.88 -3.95
N LEU A 57 -8.35 -2.69 -3.40
CA LEU A 57 -9.33 -1.99 -2.58
C LEU A 57 -10.19 -1.10 -3.46
N LYS A 58 -11.49 -1.38 -3.58
CA LYS A 58 -12.45 -0.46 -4.20
C LYS A 58 -12.73 0.67 -3.21
N PRO A 59 -12.25 1.92 -3.42
CA PRO A 59 -12.38 2.95 -2.40
C PRO A 59 -13.83 3.40 -2.24
N ASP A 60 -14.22 3.79 -1.03
CA ASP A 60 -15.49 4.49 -0.80
C ASP A 60 -15.51 5.81 -1.61
N SER A 61 -16.71 6.30 -1.93
CA SER A 61 -16.88 7.45 -2.84
C SER A 61 -16.10 8.72 -2.44
N GLY A 62 -15.86 8.92 -1.14
CA GLY A 62 -15.05 10.04 -0.62
C GLY A 62 -13.55 9.96 -0.90
N TYR A 63 -13.06 8.83 -1.39
CA TYR A 63 -11.64 8.55 -1.68
C TYR A 63 -11.36 8.35 -3.17
N SER A 64 -12.33 8.59 -4.05
CA SER A 64 -12.17 8.43 -5.51
C SER A 64 -11.04 9.25 -6.11
N ARG A 65 -10.66 10.37 -5.47
CA ARG A 65 -9.51 11.20 -5.88
C ARG A 65 -8.14 10.53 -5.71
N LEU A 66 -8.07 9.43 -4.96
CA LEU A 66 -6.81 8.75 -4.65
C LEU A 66 -6.42 7.70 -5.70
N ILE A 67 -7.27 7.47 -6.71
CA ILE A 67 -6.95 6.60 -7.85
C ILE A 67 -6.75 7.45 -9.10
N ASN A 68 -5.85 7.01 -9.98
CA ASN A 68 -5.55 7.69 -11.23
C ASN A 68 -6.00 6.86 -12.45
N ALA A 69 -5.66 7.33 -13.65
CA ALA A 69 -6.02 6.66 -14.90
C ALA A 69 -5.46 5.23 -15.00
N SER A 70 -4.26 4.97 -14.45
CA SER A 70 -3.66 3.64 -14.44
C SER A 70 -4.41 2.68 -13.52
N ASN A 71 -4.80 3.13 -12.31
CA ASN A 71 -5.68 2.34 -11.44
C ASN A 71 -7.00 1.98 -12.14
N ILE A 72 -7.59 2.94 -12.87
CA ILE A 72 -8.84 2.72 -13.60
C ILE A 72 -8.67 1.66 -14.69
N ALA A 73 -7.59 1.75 -15.48
CA ALA A 73 -7.35 0.89 -16.63
C ALA A 73 -6.87 -0.52 -16.25
N VAL A 74 -5.99 -0.64 -15.25
CA VAL A 74 -5.27 -1.88 -14.94
C VAL A 74 -5.88 -2.61 -13.73
N TRP A 75 -6.31 -1.85 -12.72
CA TRP A 75 -6.78 -2.39 -11.44
C TRP A 75 -8.30 -2.30 -11.25
N ASP A 76 -9.04 -2.14 -12.35
CA ASP A 76 -10.50 -2.04 -12.36
C ASP A 76 -11.02 -0.99 -11.35
N SER A 77 -10.38 0.18 -11.41
CA SER A 77 -10.65 1.33 -10.55
C SER A 77 -10.51 1.03 -9.06
N CYS A 78 -9.59 0.13 -8.69
CA CYS A 78 -9.19 -0.14 -7.32
C CYS A 78 -7.88 0.59 -6.99
N LEU A 79 -7.77 1.03 -5.75
CA LEU A 79 -6.50 1.42 -5.16
C LEU A 79 -5.74 0.15 -4.79
N VAL A 80 -4.48 0.06 -5.18
CA VAL A 80 -3.61 -1.05 -4.79
C VAL A 80 -3.16 -0.80 -3.35
N CYS A 81 -3.16 -1.82 -2.49
CA CYS A 81 -2.60 -1.72 -1.15
C CYS A 81 -1.70 -2.93 -0.90
N GLU A 82 -0.47 -2.71 -0.47
CA GLU A 82 0.54 -3.77 -0.39
C GLU A 82 1.00 -3.97 1.05
N ILE A 83 0.71 -5.15 1.59
CA ILE A 83 1.25 -5.61 2.88
C ILE A 83 2.60 -6.26 2.59
N VAL A 84 3.68 -5.59 2.98
CA VAL A 84 5.03 -6.06 2.66
C VAL A 84 5.39 -7.36 3.36
N CYS A 85 6.14 -8.24 2.68
CA CYS A 85 6.66 -9.48 3.26
C CYS A 85 5.60 -10.34 3.98
N GLN A 86 4.40 -10.41 3.40
CA GLN A 86 3.30 -11.21 3.93
C GLN A 86 3.51 -12.71 3.69
N HIS A 87 4.30 -13.08 2.68
CA HIS A 87 4.71 -14.45 2.40
C HIS A 87 6.15 -14.53 1.90
N ALA A 88 6.67 -15.76 1.76
CA ALA A 88 7.99 -15.96 1.21
C ALA A 88 8.05 -15.42 -0.23
N PRO A 89 9.04 -14.58 -0.58
CA PRO A 89 9.23 -14.14 -1.94
C PRO A 89 9.55 -15.31 -2.89
N ASP A 90 9.20 -15.15 -4.16
CA ASP A 90 9.62 -16.07 -5.22
C ASP A 90 11.15 -16.03 -5.35
N SER A 91 11.78 -17.20 -5.32
CA SER A 91 13.22 -17.38 -5.49
C SER A 91 13.81 -16.70 -6.75
N THR A 92 12.98 -16.48 -7.77
CA THR A 92 13.36 -15.86 -9.04
C THR A 92 13.04 -14.36 -9.13
N ALA A 93 12.50 -13.75 -8.08
CA ALA A 93 12.14 -12.32 -8.05
C ALA A 93 13.34 -11.39 -7.79
N GLY A 94 14.48 -11.93 -7.34
CA GLY A 94 15.68 -11.14 -7.09
C GLY A 94 15.60 -10.18 -5.91
N VAL A 95 14.66 -10.40 -4.98
CA VAL A 95 14.44 -9.50 -3.83
C VAL A 95 15.48 -9.61 -2.70
N GLY A 96 16.38 -10.59 -2.79
CA GLY A 96 17.41 -10.85 -1.79
C GLY A 96 16.82 -11.21 -0.42
N ASP A 97 17.43 -10.66 0.64
CA ASP A 97 17.10 -10.96 2.03
C ASP A 97 16.10 -9.94 2.64
N ILE A 98 15.39 -9.16 1.82
CA ILE A 98 14.57 -8.04 2.32
C ILE A 98 13.47 -8.46 3.31
N CYS A 99 12.90 -9.65 3.16
CA CYS A 99 11.91 -10.21 4.08
C CYS A 99 12.50 -11.14 5.15
N LYS A 100 13.82 -11.39 5.15
CA LYS A 100 14.43 -12.42 5.97
C LYS A 100 14.40 -12.03 7.45
N GLY A 101 13.78 -12.88 8.27
CA GLY A 101 13.66 -12.68 9.71
C GLY A 101 12.65 -11.60 10.12
N TYR A 102 11.97 -10.98 9.15
CA TYR A 102 10.86 -10.07 9.40
C TYR A 102 9.53 -10.83 9.35
N VAL A 103 8.62 -10.48 10.26
CA VAL A 103 7.25 -11.02 10.30
C VAL A 103 6.30 -9.83 10.28
N ASN A 104 5.52 -9.71 9.22
CA ASN A 104 4.47 -8.71 9.17
C ASN A 104 3.27 -9.17 10.02
N HIS A 105 2.76 -8.27 10.86
CA HIS A 105 1.63 -8.54 11.76
C HIS A 105 0.28 -7.97 11.25
N VAL A 106 0.28 -7.22 10.14
CA VAL A 106 -0.95 -6.76 9.50
C VAL A 106 -1.76 -7.97 9.05
N GLN A 107 -3.01 -8.03 9.48
CA GLN A 107 -3.90 -9.15 9.14
C GLN A 107 -4.42 -8.98 7.71
N VAL A 108 -4.22 -10.01 6.89
CA VAL A 108 -4.74 -10.04 5.51
C VAL A 108 -6.28 -10.12 5.54
N PRO A 109 -6.99 -9.15 4.92
CA PRO A 109 -8.45 -9.15 4.92
C PRO A 109 -9.01 -10.19 3.93
N ARG A 110 -10.31 -10.47 4.02
CA ARG A 110 -11.01 -11.31 3.05
C ARG A 110 -11.62 -10.46 1.93
N ALA A 111 -11.67 -11.00 0.72
CA ALA A 111 -12.48 -10.42 -0.35
C ALA A 111 -13.93 -10.20 0.10
N GLY A 112 -14.52 -9.08 -0.27
CA GLY A 112 -15.84 -8.60 0.17
C GLY A 112 -15.85 -7.86 1.51
N SER A 113 -14.75 -7.83 2.27
CA SER A 113 -14.70 -7.10 3.54
C SER A 113 -14.66 -5.59 3.31
N HIS A 114 -15.41 -4.82 4.09
CA HIS A 114 -15.25 -3.37 4.19
C HIS A 114 -14.18 -3.06 5.25
N ILE A 115 -13.12 -2.36 4.86
CA ILE A 115 -11.95 -2.12 5.71
C ILE A 115 -11.51 -0.66 5.65
N ALA A 116 -10.77 -0.24 6.67
CA ALA A 116 -9.90 0.93 6.64
C ALA A 116 -8.45 0.46 6.54
N VAL A 117 -7.71 0.97 5.56
CA VAL A 117 -6.30 0.68 5.32
C VAL A 117 -5.50 1.94 5.61
N THR A 118 -4.47 1.81 6.43
CA THR A 118 -3.53 2.89 6.78
C THR A 118 -2.15 2.55 6.23
N GLY A 119 -1.48 3.55 5.65
CA GLY A 119 -0.13 3.39 5.11
C GLY A 119 0.31 4.62 4.33
N THR A 120 1.46 4.50 3.67
CA THR A 120 2.01 5.56 2.81
C THR A 120 1.32 5.54 1.44
N LEU A 121 0.84 6.70 0.98
CA LEU A 121 0.31 6.84 -0.38
C LEU A 121 1.46 7.19 -1.32
N ALA A 122 1.63 6.40 -2.38
CA ALA A 122 2.64 6.62 -3.40
C ALA A 122 2.10 6.33 -4.79
N GLU A 123 2.77 6.88 -5.81
CA GLU A 123 2.66 6.43 -7.18
C GLU A 123 3.76 5.40 -7.44
N ASP A 124 3.39 4.19 -7.89
CA ASP A 124 4.35 3.15 -8.29
C ASP A 124 4.73 3.34 -9.75
N ASP A 125 5.95 3.80 -9.95
CA ASP A 125 6.53 4.14 -11.24
C ASP A 125 7.43 3.01 -11.79
N GLY A 126 7.28 1.80 -11.25
CA GLY A 126 7.97 0.58 -11.67
C GLY A 126 7.72 0.21 -13.13
N GLU A 127 8.59 -0.63 -13.69
CA GLU A 127 8.53 -1.03 -15.10
C GLU A 127 7.89 -2.40 -15.29
N GLY A 128 6.95 -2.48 -16.24
CA GLY A 128 6.33 -3.72 -16.72
C GLY A 128 6.45 -3.89 -18.23
N ILE A 129 5.82 -4.95 -18.76
CA ILE A 129 5.88 -5.32 -20.19
C ILE A 129 5.40 -4.20 -21.12
N LEU A 130 4.48 -3.35 -20.65
CA LEU A 130 3.88 -2.26 -21.42
C LEU A 130 4.46 -0.86 -21.09
N GLY A 131 5.56 -0.80 -20.33
CA GLY A 131 6.13 0.45 -19.83
C GLY A 131 5.87 0.63 -18.33
N LYS A 132 5.91 1.89 -17.86
CA LYS A 132 5.70 2.20 -16.43
C LYS A 132 4.29 1.83 -15.97
N TYR A 133 4.19 1.37 -14.73
CA TYR A 133 2.94 1.08 -14.03
C TYR A 133 2.11 2.34 -13.81
N GLY A 134 2.66 3.32 -13.08
CA GLY A 134 2.08 4.65 -12.86
C GLY A 134 0.74 4.64 -12.12
N TRP A 135 0.43 3.62 -11.30
CA TRP A 135 -0.79 3.60 -10.49
C TRP A 135 -0.54 4.12 -9.08
N MET A 136 -1.59 4.63 -8.46
CA MET A 136 -1.58 4.99 -7.03
C MET A 136 -1.71 3.74 -6.17
N GLU A 137 -0.98 3.73 -5.06
CA GLU A 137 -1.03 2.65 -4.08
C GLU A 137 -0.80 3.11 -2.64
N ILE A 138 -1.31 2.31 -1.69
CA ILE A 138 -0.88 2.36 -0.29
C ILE A 138 0.25 1.35 -0.11
N HIS A 139 1.49 1.83 -0.10
CA HIS A 139 2.69 1.01 0.02
C HIS A 139 3.76 1.74 0.86
N PRO A 140 4.17 1.20 2.01
CA PRO A 140 3.64 -0.02 2.64
C PRO A 140 2.33 0.24 3.39
N VAL A 141 1.49 -0.79 3.48
CA VAL A 141 0.40 -0.84 4.46
C VAL A 141 0.98 -1.07 5.86
N THR A 142 0.57 -0.25 6.82
CA THR A 142 0.99 -0.32 8.22
C THR A 142 -0.13 -0.80 9.16
N ALA A 143 -1.39 -0.59 8.79
CA ALA A 143 -2.52 -1.11 9.55
C ALA A 143 -3.76 -1.38 8.68
N ILE A 144 -4.55 -2.37 9.09
CA ILE A 144 -5.88 -2.65 8.54
C ILE A 144 -6.87 -2.82 9.68
N ALA A 145 -8.01 -2.13 9.60
CA ALA A 145 -9.13 -2.30 10.50
C ALA A 145 -10.38 -2.75 9.74
N SER A 146 -11.02 -3.84 10.20
CA SER A 146 -12.34 -4.24 9.67
C SER A 146 -13.42 -3.25 10.11
N LEU A 147 -14.22 -2.79 9.17
CA LEU A 147 -15.36 -1.93 9.44
C LEU A 147 -16.59 -2.81 9.57
N LYS A 148 -17.26 -2.75 10.73
CA LYS A 148 -18.55 -3.43 10.89
C LYS A 148 -19.58 -2.75 9.97
N PRO A 149 -20.50 -3.51 9.36
CA PRO A 149 -21.65 -2.91 8.70
C PRO A 149 -22.35 -1.97 9.69
N VAL A 150 -22.71 -0.77 9.24
CA VAL A 150 -23.59 0.12 10.01
C VAL A 150 -24.88 -0.68 10.26
N GLN A 151 -25.09 -1.14 11.50
CA GLN A 151 -26.38 -1.70 11.87
C GLN A 151 -27.39 -0.58 11.77
N ARG A 152 -28.20 -0.58 10.69
CA ARG A 152 -29.37 0.28 10.62
C ARG A 152 -30.29 -0.16 11.74
N GLN A 153 -30.47 0.67 12.77
CA GLN A 153 -31.58 0.47 13.70
C GLN A 153 -32.88 0.44 12.87
N PRO A 154 -33.79 -0.51 13.11
CA PRO A 154 -35.11 -0.45 12.48
C PRO A 154 -35.76 0.87 12.89
N GLY A 155 -36.14 1.68 11.90
CA GLY A 155 -36.85 2.93 12.13
C GLY A 155 -38.10 2.68 12.96
N ARG A 156 -38.30 3.54 13.96
CA ARG A 156 -39.49 3.58 14.82
C ARG A 156 -40.61 4.35 14.14
#